data_AF-A0A432HRE3-F1
#
_entry.id   AF-A0A432HRE3-F1
#
_cell.length_a   1.000
_cell.length_b   1.000
_cell.length_c   1.000
_cell.angle_alpha   90.00
_cell.angle_beta   90.00
_cell.angle_gamma   90.00
#
_symmetry.space_group_name_H-M   'P 1'
#
loop_
_entity.id
_entity.type
_entity.pdbx_description
1 polymer ?
#
loop_
_entity_poly.entity_id
_entity_poly.type
_entity_poly.pdbx_seq_one_letter_code
_entity_poly.pdbx_strand_id
1 'polypeptide(L)'
;MKLRLVIILVWIVLISLLVSRNLFIPDVNTDISATLAQARETSFYGIWFKNRRIGYVENNVHPKASGGFYLDQRAFLRLNVLDRVEQVDMHLAANLDLRQRLEDFDFSFRAPFYVLKARGKVDGHTMSFVTDTGGETRKEMAVLKDLPLIDTHHRSFLLNPVPAPGHKVKI
;
A
#
# COMPACT_ATOMS: atom_id res chain seq x y z
N MET A 1 -18.62 61.15 -10.00
CA MET A 1 -18.74 60.33 -8.78
C MET A 1 -19.60 59.06 -8.97
N LYS A 2 -20.67 59.09 -9.78
CA LYS A 2 -21.60 57.96 -9.97
C LYS A 2 -21.00 56.72 -10.67
N LEU A 3 -20.07 56.90 -11.62
CA LEU A 3 -19.49 55.79 -12.40
C LEU A 3 -18.61 54.83 -11.56
N ARG A 4 -17.83 55.38 -10.61
CA ARG A 4 -16.97 54.57 -9.73
C ARG A 4 -17.80 53.66 -8.81
N LEU A 5 -18.93 54.15 -8.32
CA LEU A 5 -19.87 53.38 -7.50
C LEU A 5 -20.49 52.22 -8.27
N VAL A 6 -20.89 52.42 -9.52
CA VAL A 6 -21.44 51.36 -10.37
C VAL A 6 -20.41 50.25 -10.62
N ILE A 7 -19.16 50.62 -10.88
CA ILE A 7 -18.07 49.66 -11.10
C ILE A 7 -17.83 48.80 -9.86
N ILE A 8 -17.79 49.42 -8.67
CA ILE A 8 -17.60 48.69 -7.41
C ILE A 8 -18.76 47.73 -7.15
N LEU A 9 -20.00 48.15 -7.42
CA LEU A 9 -21.19 47.33 -7.19
C LEU A 9 -21.21 46.11 -8.13
N VAL A 10 -20.88 46.30 -9.41
CA VAL A 10 -20.73 45.20 -10.38
C VAL A 10 -19.61 44.24 -9.96
N TRP A 11 -18.50 44.76 -9.44
CA TRP A 11 -17.39 43.94 -8.98
C TRP A 11 -17.77 43.07 -7.77
N ILE A 12 -18.50 43.63 -6.79
CA ILE A 12 -19.02 42.88 -5.64
C ILE A 12 -20.00 41.78 -6.08
N VAL A 13 -20.89 42.08 -7.04
CA VAL A 13 -21.82 41.09 -7.59
C VAL A 13 -21.06 39.97 -8.28
N LEU A 14 -20.04 40.28 -9.09
CA LEU A 14 -19.22 39.27 -9.75
C LEU A 14 -18.45 38.40 -8.75
N ILE A 15 -17.89 38.98 -7.68
CA ILE A 15 -17.25 38.20 -6.62
C ILE A 15 -18.26 37.32 -5.90
N SER A 16 -19.43 37.86 -5.53
CA SER A 16 -20.45 37.09 -4.83
C SER A 16 -20.95 35.92 -5.67
N LEU A 17 -21.12 36.12 -6.98
CA LEU A 17 -21.49 35.10 -7.95
C LEU A 17 -20.37 34.07 -8.16
N LEU A 18 -19.11 34.50 -8.14
CA LEU A 18 -17.96 33.62 -8.28
C LEU A 18 -17.77 32.75 -7.02
N VAL A 19 -17.95 33.35 -5.84
CA VAL A 19 -17.86 32.69 -4.55
C VAL A 19 -18.99 31.68 -4.38
N SER A 20 -20.23 32.03 -4.75
CA SER A 20 -21.34 31.07 -4.70
C SER A 20 -21.13 29.91 -5.67
N ARG A 21 -20.62 30.16 -6.89
CA ARG A 21 -20.32 29.09 -7.85
C ARG A 21 -19.19 28.17 -7.37
N ASN A 22 -18.19 28.70 -6.67
CA ASN A 22 -16.98 27.96 -6.31
C ASN A 22 -17.02 27.34 -4.91
N LEU A 23 -17.89 27.82 -4.02
CA LEU A 23 -18.10 27.27 -2.67
C LEU A 23 -19.32 26.35 -2.56
N PHE A 24 -20.29 26.42 -3.49
CA PHE A 24 -21.36 25.43 -3.62
C PHE A 24 -20.97 24.30 -4.59
N ILE A 25 -19.80 23.71 -4.37
CA ILE A 25 -19.51 22.38 -4.91
C ILE A 25 -20.19 21.42 -3.91
N PRO A 26 -21.23 20.67 -4.32
CA PRO A 26 -21.85 19.67 -3.45
C PRO A 26 -20.75 18.74 -2.92
N ASP A 27 -20.84 18.38 -1.64
CA ASP A 27 -19.91 17.44 -0.99
C ASP A 27 -19.48 16.36 -1.97
N VAL A 28 -18.18 16.29 -2.23
CA VAL A 28 -17.56 15.29 -3.10
C VAL A 28 -18.13 13.94 -2.72
N ASN A 29 -18.97 13.40 -3.61
CA ASN A 29 -19.72 12.16 -3.45
C ASN A 29 -18.95 11.16 -2.58
N THR A 30 -19.59 10.67 -1.53
CA THR A 30 -19.07 9.66 -0.60
C THR A 30 -18.48 8.45 -1.33
N ASP A 31 -18.98 8.14 -2.53
CA ASP A 31 -18.46 7.12 -3.45
C ASP A 31 -17.05 7.40 -3.99
N ILE A 32 -16.71 8.65 -4.31
CA ILE A 32 -15.36 9.02 -4.77
C ILE A 32 -14.40 8.92 -3.59
N SER A 33 -14.82 9.35 -2.40
CA SER A 33 -14.02 9.23 -1.17
C SER A 33 -13.78 7.77 -0.79
N ALA A 34 -14.78 6.90 -0.93
CA ALA A 34 -14.64 5.45 -0.73
C ALA A 34 -13.75 4.80 -1.79
N THR A 35 -13.90 5.18 -3.06
CA THR A 35 -13.05 4.69 -4.16
C THR A 35 -11.60 5.14 -4.00
N LEU A 36 -11.38 6.38 -3.53
CA LEU A 36 -10.05 6.91 -3.23
C LEU A 36 -9.44 6.29 -1.97
N ALA A 37 -10.24 5.95 -0.96
CA ALA A 37 -9.79 5.19 0.20
C ALA A 37 -9.36 3.78 -0.21
N GLN A 38 -10.15 3.08 -1.02
CA GLN A 38 -9.81 1.77 -1.57
C GLN A 38 -8.58 1.81 -2.49
N ALA A 39 -8.47 2.82 -3.35
CA ALA A 39 -7.29 3.04 -4.19
C ALA A 39 -6.03 3.43 -3.39
N ARG A 40 -6.19 3.86 -2.14
CA ARG A 40 -5.08 4.12 -1.22
C ARG A 40 -4.58 2.85 -0.54
N GLU A 41 -5.46 1.86 -0.38
CA GLU A 41 -5.15 0.55 0.19
C GLU A 41 -4.49 -0.39 -0.82
N THR A 42 -4.88 -0.31 -2.10
CA THR A 42 -4.30 -1.11 -3.20
C THR A 42 -3.22 -0.34 -3.94
N SER A 43 -2.01 -0.91 -4.03
CA SER A 43 -0.88 -0.35 -4.76
C SER A 43 -0.30 -1.36 -5.76
N PHE A 44 0.19 -0.87 -6.89
CA PHE A 44 0.74 -1.71 -7.96
C PHE A 44 2.19 -1.33 -8.28
N TYR A 45 3.05 -2.35 -8.39
CA TYR A 45 4.46 -2.19 -8.75
C TYR A 45 4.79 -2.99 -10.00
N GLY A 46 5.63 -2.43 -10.86
CA GLY A 46 6.23 -3.19 -11.96
C GLY A 46 7.47 -3.92 -11.47
N ILE A 47 7.61 -5.21 -11.80
CA ILE A 47 8.85 -5.95 -11.55
C ILE A 47 9.71 -5.85 -12.80
N TRP A 48 10.96 -5.39 -12.65
CA TRP A 48 11.90 -5.19 -13.73
C TRP A 48 13.15 -6.04 -13.53
N PHE A 49 13.63 -6.65 -14.61
CA PHE A 49 14.89 -7.39 -14.64
C PHE A 49 15.64 -7.03 -15.93
N LYS A 50 16.91 -6.61 -15.81
CA LYS A 50 17.73 -6.14 -16.94
C LYS A 50 17.00 -5.11 -17.83
N ASN A 51 16.41 -4.08 -17.22
CA ASN A 51 15.62 -3.03 -17.88
C ASN A 51 14.39 -3.53 -18.67
N ARG A 52 13.95 -4.77 -18.47
CA ARG A 52 12.72 -5.31 -19.05
C ARG A 52 11.70 -5.58 -17.95
N ARG A 53 10.45 -5.17 -18.16
CA ARG A 53 9.36 -5.51 -17.25
C ARG A 53 9.06 -7.00 -17.38
N ILE A 54 9.21 -7.72 -16.28
CA ILE A 54 8.97 -9.17 -16.20
C ILE A 54 7.69 -9.50 -15.43
N GLY A 55 7.06 -8.53 -14.78
CA GLY A 55 5.87 -8.80 -13.98
C GLY A 55 5.26 -7.57 -13.33
N TYR A 56 4.36 -7.84 -12.40
CA TYR A 56 3.79 -6.85 -11.51
C TYR A 56 3.50 -7.44 -10.13
N VAL A 57 3.41 -6.56 -9.15
CA VAL A 57 2.98 -6.85 -7.79
C VAL A 57 1.74 -6.00 -7.53
N GLU A 58 0.70 -6.61 -7.02
CA GLU A 58 -0.45 -5.96 -6.38
C GLU A 58 -0.25 -6.09 -4.87
N ASN A 59 -0.47 -4.99 -4.16
CA ASN A 59 -0.28 -4.95 -2.73
C ASN A 59 -1.47 -4.24 -2.07
N ASN A 60 -2.18 -4.98 -1.21
CA ASN A 60 -3.34 -4.52 -0.49
C ASN A 60 -3.00 -4.41 1.00
N VAL A 61 -3.08 -3.20 1.56
CA VAL A 61 -2.80 -2.95 2.96
C VAL A 61 -4.07 -2.49 3.66
N HIS A 62 -4.50 -3.25 4.65
CA HIS A 62 -5.69 -2.93 5.45
C HIS A 62 -5.30 -2.65 6.91
N PRO A 63 -5.78 -1.56 7.52
CA PRO A 63 -5.58 -1.34 8.95
C PRO A 63 -6.33 -2.39 9.77
N LYS A 64 -5.69 -2.93 10.82
CA LYS A 64 -6.32 -3.88 11.74
C LYS A 64 -7.09 -3.13 12.82
N ALA A 65 -8.27 -3.63 13.21
CA ALA A 65 -9.08 -3.04 14.28
C ALA A 65 -8.36 -3.02 15.64
N SER A 66 -7.47 -3.99 15.89
CA SER A 66 -6.62 -4.08 17.10
C SER A 66 -5.37 -3.18 17.04
N GLY A 67 -5.16 -2.43 15.97
CA GLY A 67 -3.92 -1.71 15.67
C GLY A 67 -2.97 -2.54 14.81
N GLY A 68 -2.12 -1.83 14.05
CA GLY A 68 -1.23 -2.43 13.05
C GLY A 68 -1.89 -2.59 11.68
N PHE A 69 -1.27 -3.38 10.81
CA PHE A 69 -1.70 -3.55 9.42
C PHE A 69 -1.72 -5.02 9.01
N TYR A 70 -2.62 -5.35 8.09
CA TYR A 70 -2.64 -6.62 7.36
C TYR A 70 -2.23 -6.35 5.92
N LEU A 71 -1.29 -7.15 5.43
CA LEU A 71 -0.71 -7.06 4.10
C LEU A 71 -1.13 -8.28 3.28
N ASP A 72 -1.82 -8.07 2.15
CA ASP A 72 -2.05 -9.10 1.13
C ASP A 72 -1.35 -8.67 -0.15
N GLN A 73 -0.26 -9.36 -0.51
CA GLN A 73 0.54 -9.06 -1.67
C GLN A 73 0.49 -10.23 -2.66
N ARG A 74 0.20 -9.93 -3.92
CA ARG A 74 0.17 -10.89 -5.02
C ARG A 74 1.14 -10.44 -6.10
N ALA A 75 1.98 -11.33 -6.58
CA ALA A 75 2.92 -11.01 -7.65
C ALA A 75 2.85 -12.03 -8.76
N PHE A 76 2.88 -11.53 -9.98
CA PHE A 76 2.85 -12.31 -11.21
C PHE A 76 4.10 -11.96 -12.01
N LEU A 77 4.94 -12.96 -12.28
CA LEU A 77 6.18 -12.77 -13.02
C LEU A 77 6.33 -13.80 -14.15
N ARG A 78 7.11 -13.41 -15.15
CA ARG A 78 7.58 -14.29 -16.22
C ARG A 78 9.10 -14.38 -16.12
N LEU A 79 9.60 -15.54 -15.74
CA LEU A 79 11.03 -15.80 -15.57
C LEU A 79 11.55 -16.64 -16.74
N ASN A 80 12.74 -16.29 -17.23
CA ASN A 80 13.42 -17.13 -18.20
C ASN A 80 14.28 -18.17 -17.45
N VAL A 81 13.96 -19.45 -17.63
CA VAL A 81 14.68 -20.58 -17.07
C VAL A 81 15.05 -21.52 -18.22
N LEU A 82 16.35 -21.71 -18.46
CA LEU A 82 16.87 -22.61 -19.50
C LEU A 82 16.19 -22.40 -20.87
N ASP A 83 16.14 -21.14 -21.31
CA ASP A 83 15.53 -20.69 -22.59
C ASP A 83 14.01 -20.86 -22.71
N ARG A 84 13.29 -21.09 -21.60
CA ARG A 84 11.83 -21.06 -21.54
C ARG A 84 11.34 -19.96 -20.61
N VAL A 85 10.32 -19.24 -21.07
CA VAL A 85 9.64 -18.22 -20.27
C VAL A 85 8.52 -18.90 -19.50
N GLU A 86 8.70 -19.04 -18.20
CA GLU A 86 7.72 -19.65 -17.30
C GLU A 86 7.01 -18.58 -16.46
N GLN A 87 5.71 -18.77 -16.25
CA GLN A 87 4.95 -17.95 -15.33
C GLN A 87 5.17 -18.42 -13.90
N VAL A 88 5.34 -17.45 -13.01
CA VAL A 88 5.46 -17.66 -11.59
C VAL A 88 4.43 -16.78 -10.88
N ASP A 89 3.78 -17.37 -9.90
CA ASP A 89 2.81 -16.69 -9.03
C ASP A 89 3.35 -16.70 -7.61
N MET A 90 3.32 -15.54 -6.94
CA MET A 90 3.66 -15.41 -5.54
C MET A 90 2.51 -14.77 -4.77
N HIS A 91 2.30 -15.22 -3.55
CA HIS A 91 1.35 -14.64 -2.63
C HIS A 91 1.97 -14.53 -1.24
N LEU A 92 1.81 -13.39 -0.60
CA LEU A 92 2.27 -13.10 0.75
C LEU A 92 1.11 -12.48 1.53
N ALA A 93 0.68 -13.15 2.59
CA ALA A 93 -0.17 -12.60 3.62
C ALA A 93 0.70 -12.33 4.86
N ALA A 94 0.65 -11.13 5.42
CA ALA A 94 1.45 -10.80 6.60
C ALA A 94 0.70 -9.90 7.58
N ASN A 95 0.95 -10.13 8.87
CA ASN A 95 0.51 -9.26 9.95
C ASN A 95 1.67 -8.35 10.36
N LEU A 96 1.38 -7.06 10.42
CA LEU A 96 2.35 -6.01 10.78
C LEU A 96 1.88 -5.26 12.03
N ASP A 97 2.84 -4.82 12.83
CA ASP A 97 2.59 -3.94 13.97
C ASP A 97 2.35 -2.47 13.53
N LEU A 98 2.11 -1.57 14.50
CA LEU A 98 1.91 -0.14 14.24
C LEU A 98 3.12 0.57 13.63
N ARG A 99 4.31 -0.03 13.72
CA ARG A 99 5.57 0.44 13.14
C ARG A 99 5.90 -0.32 11.84
N GLN A 100 4.94 -1.05 11.27
CA GLN A 100 5.09 -1.89 10.07
C GLN A 100 6.13 -3.02 10.21
N ARG A 101 6.42 -3.44 11.44
CA ARG A 101 7.30 -4.59 11.71
C ARG A 101 6.52 -5.88 11.56
N LEU A 102 7.17 -6.89 11.01
CA LEU A 102 6.56 -8.19 10.77
C LEU A 102 6.28 -8.94 12.07
N GLU A 103 5.03 -9.38 12.27
CA GLU A 103 4.60 -10.24 13.38
C GLU A 103 4.54 -11.70 12.91
N ASP A 104 3.88 -11.94 11.78
CA ASP A 104 3.78 -13.25 11.15
C ASP A 104 3.51 -13.13 9.65
N PHE A 105 3.76 -14.22 8.93
CA PHE A 105 3.51 -14.30 7.50
C PHE A 105 3.16 -15.71 7.04
N ASP A 106 2.41 -15.76 5.94
CA ASP A 106 2.19 -16.92 5.09
C ASP A 106 2.57 -16.53 3.66
N PHE A 107 3.55 -17.25 3.12
CA PHE A 107 4.10 -17.03 1.80
C PHE A 107 3.91 -18.27 0.95
N SER A 108 3.50 -18.08 -0.30
CA SER A 108 3.52 -19.12 -1.31
C SER A 108 4.14 -18.63 -2.60
N PHE A 109 4.87 -19.53 -3.25
CA PHE A 109 5.49 -19.37 -4.54
C PHE A 109 5.15 -20.60 -5.36
N ARG A 110 4.66 -20.39 -6.58
CA ARG A 110 4.28 -21.44 -7.50
C ARG A 110 4.90 -21.17 -8.86
N ALA A 111 5.68 -22.13 -9.32
CA ALA A 111 6.16 -22.26 -10.69
C ALA A 111 5.72 -23.62 -11.23
N PRO A 112 5.79 -23.88 -12.55
CA PRO A 112 5.30 -25.11 -13.16
C PRO A 112 5.88 -26.40 -12.56
N PHE A 113 7.15 -26.36 -12.14
CA PHE A 113 7.88 -27.52 -11.60
C PHE A 113 8.39 -27.31 -10.17
N TYR A 114 7.94 -26.25 -9.49
CA TYR A 114 8.41 -25.95 -8.14
C TYR A 114 7.33 -25.22 -7.34
N VAL A 115 7.06 -25.70 -6.13
CA VAL A 115 6.15 -25.07 -5.19
C VAL A 115 6.91 -24.86 -3.88
N LEU A 116 6.77 -23.68 -3.32
CA LEU A 116 7.32 -23.32 -2.03
C LEU A 116 6.21 -22.68 -1.21
N LYS A 117 6.04 -23.15 0.01
CA LYS A 117 5.20 -22.52 1.02
C LYS A 117 6.05 -22.24 2.24
N ALA A 118 5.95 -21.06 2.81
CA ALA A 118 6.65 -20.70 4.02
C ALA A 118 5.68 -20.01 4.97
N ARG A 119 5.65 -20.44 6.23
CA ARG A 119 4.90 -19.78 7.29
C ARG A 119 5.82 -19.47 8.43
N GLY A 120 5.75 -18.28 9.00
CA GLY A 120 6.59 -17.95 10.13
C GLY A 120 6.02 -16.88 11.02
N LYS A 121 6.61 -16.80 12.21
CA LYS A 121 6.27 -15.85 13.27
C LYS A 121 7.55 -15.24 13.82
N VAL A 122 7.50 -13.95 14.07
CA VAL A 122 8.57 -13.19 14.70
C VAL A 122 8.20 -12.98 16.16
N ASP A 123 9.11 -13.37 17.05
CA ASP A 123 9.04 -13.10 18.49
C ASP A 123 10.31 -12.36 18.90
N GLY A 124 10.17 -11.04 19.09
CA GLY A 124 11.30 -10.13 19.32
C GLY A 124 12.31 -10.16 18.18
N HIS A 125 13.48 -10.76 18.42
CA HIS A 125 14.56 -10.89 17.44
C HIS A 125 14.70 -12.32 16.91
N THR A 126 13.74 -13.19 17.17
CA THR A 126 13.78 -14.58 16.70
C THR A 126 12.64 -14.82 15.74
N MET A 127 12.96 -15.32 14.56
CA MET A 127 11.98 -15.71 13.55
C MET A 127 11.93 -17.23 13.50
N SER A 128 10.78 -17.80 13.83
CA SER A 128 10.51 -19.22 13.64
C SER A 128 9.72 -19.41 12.35
N PHE A 129 10.20 -20.24 11.43
CA PHE A 129 9.49 -20.48 10.18
C PHE A 129 9.53 -21.95 9.79
N VAL A 130 8.50 -22.35 9.04
CA VAL A 130 8.36 -23.68 8.45
C VAL A 130 8.25 -23.49 6.96
N THR A 131 9.08 -24.22 6.22
CA THR A 131 9.14 -24.18 4.77
C THR A 131 8.79 -25.55 4.21
N ASP A 132 7.91 -25.60 3.23
CA ASP A 132 7.49 -26.79 2.49
C ASP A 132 7.78 -26.58 1.00
N THR A 133 8.60 -27.46 0.42
CA THR A 133 9.01 -27.41 -0.99
C THR A 133 8.29 -28.44 -1.88
N GLY A 134 7.11 -28.91 -1.45
CA GLY A 134 6.31 -29.89 -2.21
C GLY A 134 6.77 -31.33 -2.06
N GLY A 135 7.59 -31.62 -1.05
CA GLY A 135 8.11 -32.95 -0.74
C GLY A 135 8.89 -33.01 0.56
N GLU A 136 9.47 -31.89 0.99
CA GLU A 136 10.17 -31.77 2.27
C GLU A 136 9.64 -30.57 3.06
N THR A 137 9.32 -30.81 4.33
CA THR A 137 8.99 -29.75 5.30
C THR A 137 10.14 -29.58 6.27
N ARG A 138 10.71 -28.37 6.33
CA ARG A 138 11.79 -28.01 7.24
C ARG A 138 11.35 -26.91 8.19
N LYS A 139 11.65 -27.09 9.49
CA LYS A 139 11.41 -26.07 10.52
C LYS A 139 12.74 -25.45 10.91
N GLU A 140 12.81 -24.14 10.89
CA GLU A 140 14.02 -23.38 11.13
C GLU A 140 13.76 -22.20 12.07
N MET A 141 14.84 -21.75 12.70
CA MET A 141 14.84 -20.53 13.50
C MET A 141 16.01 -19.68 13.05
N ALA A 142 15.73 -18.40 12.78
CA ALA A 142 16.74 -17.41 12.45
C ALA A 142 16.77 -16.32 13.53
N VAL A 143 17.97 -15.95 13.97
CA VAL A 143 18.18 -14.77 14.81
C VAL A 143 18.28 -13.55 13.90
N LEU A 144 17.38 -12.61 14.10
CA LEU A 144 17.29 -11.37 13.35
C LEU A 144 18.16 -10.31 14.01
N LYS A 145 19.01 -9.66 13.21
CA LYS A 145 19.81 -8.52 13.70
C LYS A 145 18.93 -7.31 14.01
N ASP A 146 17.91 -7.10 13.18
CA ASP A 146 16.89 -6.04 13.30
C ASP A 146 15.52 -6.61 12.90
N LEU A 147 14.43 -6.04 13.43
CA LEU A 147 13.09 -6.50 13.07
C LEU A 147 12.79 -6.20 11.59
N PRO A 148 12.30 -7.18 10.81
CA PRO A 148 11.96 -6.98 9.41
C PRO A 148 10.88 -5.91 9.27
N LEU A 149 11.24 -4.82 8.61
CA LEU A 149 10.32 -3.77 8.19
C LEU A 149 9.87 -4.08 6.77
N ILE A 150 8.57 -4.14 6.54
CA ILE A 150 8.04 -4.17 5.18
C ILE A 150 7.65 -2.74 4.80
N ASP A 151 8.42 -2.14 3.88
CA ASP A 151 8.11 -0.82 3.34
C ASP A 151 6.83 -0.90 2.51
N THR A 152 5.73 -0.51 3.12
CA THR A 152 4.47 -0.32 2.39
C THR A 152 4.40 1.15 1.98
N HIS A 153 4.02 1.43 0.73
CA HIS A 153 3.85 2.82 0.25
C HIS A 153 2.79 3.62 1.03
N HIS A 154 2.14 2.98 2.01
CA HIS A 154 1.48 3.63 3.12
C HIS A 154 2.49 4.47 3.94
N ARG A 155 2.72 5.69 3.46
CA ARG A 155 3.40 6.79 4.15
C ARG A 155 2.68 7.24 5.43
N SER A 156 1.68 6.51 5.93
CA SER A 156 1.02 6.80 7.20
C SER A 156 2.00 6.76 8.38
N PHE A 157 3.07 5.97 8.30
CA PHE A 157 4.16 6.05 9.30
C PHE A 157 4.88 7.40 9.31
N LEU A 158 4.93 8.11 8.17
CA LEU A 158 5.48 9.47 8.09
C LEU A 158 4.54 10.53 8.67
N LEU A 159 3.29 10.18 8.94
CA LEU A 159 2.30 11.08 9.55
C LEU A 159 2.35 11.06 11.08
N ASN A 160 3.42 10.55 11.69
CA ASN A 160 3.60 10.66 13.13
C ASN A 160 4.49 11.87 13.48
N PRO A 161 3.97 12.84 14.27
CA PRO A 161 2.66 12.83 14.94
C PRO A 161 1.50 13.20 14.00
N VAL A 162 0.34 12.58 14.25
CA VAL A 162 -0.91 12.82 13.52
C VAL A 162 -1.28 14.31 13.65
N PRO A 163 -1.38 15.08 12.56
CA PRO A 163 -1.70 16.49 12.64
C PRO A 163 -3.13 16.69 13.18
N ALA A 164 -3.29 17.62 14.11
CA ALA A 164 -4.60 18.00 14.64
C ALA A 164 -5.53 18.48 13.50
N PRO A 165 -6.87 18.34 13.63
CA PRO A 165 -7.83 18.80 12.64
C PRO A 165 -7.55 20.27 12.23
N GLY A 166 -7.31 20.51 10.94
CA GLY A 166 -7.02 21.84 10.39
C GLY A 166 -5.54 22.16 10.14
N HIS A 167 -4.59 21.29 10.51
CA HIS A 167 -3.17 21.50 10.18
C HIS A 167 -2.87 21.12 8.73
N LYS A 168 -2.28 22.05 7.97
CA LYS A 168 -1.80 21.78 6.60
C LYS A 168 -0.45 21.08 6.66
N VAL A 169 -0.35 19.90 6.06
CA VAL A 169 0.93 19.20 5.84
C VAL A 169 1.43 19.59 4.45
N LYS A 170 2.59 20.24 4.38
CA LYS A 170 3.24 20.56 3.12
C LYS A 170 4.02 19.31 2.68
N ILE A 171 3.61 18.73 1.55
CA ILE A 171 4.27 17.60 0.88
C ILE A 171 5.23 18.17 -0.16
#